data_AF-D7FV97-F1
#
_entry.id   AF-D7FV97-F1
#
_cell.length_a   1.000
_cell.length_b   1.000
_cell.length_c   1.000
_cell.angle_alpha   90.00
_cell.angle_beta   90.00
_cell.angle_gamma   90.00
#
_symmetry.space_group_name_H-M   'P 1'
#
loop_
_entity.id
_entity.type
_entity.pdbx_description
1 polymer ?
#
loop_
_entity_poly.entity_id
_entity_poly.type
_entity_poly.pdbx_seq_one_letter_code
_entity_poly.pdbx_strand_id
1 'polypeptide(L)'
;MTNEAEKAQRRVYMGPMARFKFQDASNYLELAGQCFRVAKRFQDAGVAYKQCGRLEEKLNNPEVAASFYHEAALCFQKDDPQEAAACYLSAINLFCQRQLFSTAARLECEVAELMQNDRPLTRLL
;
A
#
# COMPACT_ATOMS: atom_id res chain seq x y z
N MET A 1 -18.77 30.20 -7.60
CA MET A 1 -17.32 30.07 -7.89
C MET A 1 -16.44 30.15 -6.62
N THR A 2 -16.96 29.88 -5.42
CA THR A 2 -16.21 30.02 -4.14
C THR A 2 -15.64 28.70 -3.59
N ASN A 3 -16.11 27.55 -4.07
CA ASN A 3 -15.79 26.24 -3.48
C ASN A 3 -14.39 25.72 -3.87
N GLU A 4 -13.84 26.16 -5.01
CA GLU A 4 -12.47 25.81 -5.42
C GLU A 4 -11.40 26.62 -4.66
N ALA A 5 -11.71 27.87 -4.29
CA ALA A 5 -10.81 28.73 -3.53
C ALA A 5 -10.64 28.25 -2.07
N GLU A 6 -11.70 27.77 -1.42
CA GLU A 6 -11.59 27.14 -0.08
C GLU A 6 -10.87 25.79 -0.11
N LYS A 7 -11.08 24.97 -1.16
CA LYS A 7 -10.31 23.72 -1.35
C LYS A 7 -8.83 23.98 -1.61
N ALA A 8 -8.51 25.04 -2.37
CA ALA A 8 -7.14 25.49 -2.58
C ALA A 8 -6.54 26.04 -1.27
N GLN A 9 -7.30 26.82 -0.50
CA GLN A 9 -6.86 27.30 0.82
C GLN A 9 -6.63 26.15 1.80
N ARG A 10 -7.46 25.10 1.84
CA ARG A 10 -7.19 23.90 2.66
C ARG A 10 -5.96 23.11 2.21
N ARG A 11 -5.71 23.03 0.89
CA ARG A 11 -4.46 22.45 0.33
C ARG A 11 -3.23 23.27 0.71
N VAL A 12 -3.36 24.59 0.75
CA VAL A 12 -2.30 25.53 1.14
C VAL A 12 -2.13 25.60 2.67
N TYR A 13 -3.20 25.37 3.45
CA TYR A 13 -3.20 25.23 4.91
C TYR A 13 -2.76 23.85 5.41
N MET A 14 -2.24 22.99 4.53
CA MET A 14 -1.42 21.87 4.96
C MET A 14 -0.01 22.40 5.27
N GLY A 15 0.08 23.22 6.33
CA GLY A 15 1.33 23.84 6.76
C GLY A 15 2.40 22.80 7.15
N PRO A 16 3.67 23.21 7.33
CA PRO A 16 4.79 22.31 7.63
C PRO A 16 4.51 21.36 8.81
N MET A 17 3.70 21.79 9.79
CA MET A 17 3.24 20.96 10.92
C MET A 17 2.40 19.73 10.52
N ALA A 18 1.63 19.78 9.44
CA ALA A 18 0.84 18.63 8.99
C ALA A 18 1.72 17.53 8.39
N ARG A 19 2.81 17.90 7.69
CA ARG A 19 3.78 16.93 7.15
C ARG A 19 4.49 16.16 8.27
N PHE A 20 4.93 16.85 9.32
CA PHE A 20 5.52 16.19 10.50
C PHE A 20 4.54 15.20 11.16
N LYS A 21 3.27 15.57 11.30
CA LYS A 21 2.24 14.64 11.82
C LYS A 21 2.03 13.40 10.96
N PHE A 22 2.14 13.50 9.64
CA PHE A 22 2.03 12.35 8.75
C PHE A 22 3.27 11.44 8.82
N GLN A 23 4.46 12.05 8.93
CA GLN A 23 5.70 11.30 9.09
C GLN A 23 5.74 10.55 10.43
N ASP A 24 5.35 11.21 11.54
CA ASP A 24 5.22 10.57 12.84
C ASP A 24 4.16 9.45 12.80
N ALA A 25 3.00 9.71 12.18
CA ALA A 25 1.96 8.70 12.02
C ALA A 25 2.43 7.48 11.22
N SER A 26 3.23 7.68 10.16
CA SER A 26 3.84 6.60 9.37
C SER A 26 4.73 5.72 10.25
N ASN A 27 5.60 6.33 11.07
CA ASN A 27 6.48 5.60 11.99
C ASN A 27 5.69 4.78 13.03
N TYR A 28 4.63 5.36 13.62
CA TYR A 28 3.80 4.63 14.60
C TYR A 28 3.05 3.46 13.97
N LEU A 29 2.56 3.63 12.75
CA LEU A 29 1.85 2.57 12.01
C LEU A 29 2.81 1.45 11.57
N GLU A 30 4.05 1.79 11.20
CA GLU A 30 5.09 0.79 10.90
C GLU A 30 5.40 -0.06 12.14
N LEU A 31 5.62 0.58 13.29
CA LEU A 31 5.82 -0.12 14.56
C LEU A 31 4.62 -1.00 14.92
N ALA A 32 3.40 -0.49 14.75
CA ALA A 32 2.18 -1.26 14.96
C ALA A 32 2.12 -2.48 14.02
N GLY A 33 2.43 -2.31 12.73
CA GLY A 33 2.50 -3.41 11.75
C GLY A 33 3.50 -4.49 12.17
N GLN A 34 4.69 -4.10 12.64
CA GLN A 34 5.69 -5.04 13.16
C GLN A 34 5.18 -5.78 14.41
N CYS A 35 4.52 -5.09 15.34
CA CYS A 35 3.90 -5.71 16.52
C CYS A 35 2.79 -6.69 16.15
N PHE A 36 1.91 -6.35 15.21
CA PHE A 36 0.85 -7.25 14.73
C PHE A 36 1.41 -8.49 14.05
N ARG A 37 2.51 -8.34 13.30
CA ARG A 37 3.22 -9.48 12.69
C ARG A 37 3.76 -10.44 13.75
N VAL A 38 4.35 -9.92 14.83
CA VAL A 38 4.80 -10.75 15.98
C VAL A 38 3.61 -11.40 16.70
N ALA A 39 2.49 -10.70 16.82
CA ALA A 39 1.25 -11.22 17.39
C ALA A 39 0.49 -12.19 16.47
N LYS A 40 1.04 -12.54 15.29
CA LYS A 40 0.42 -13.39 14.26
C LYS A 40 -0.94 -12.87 13.74
N ARG A 41 -1.18 -11.56 13.85
CA ARG A 41 -2.38 -10.89 13.32
C ARG A 41 -2.05 -10.29 11.96
N PHE A 42 -1.98 -11.12 10.92
CA PHE A 42 -1.52 -10.68 9.60
C PHE A 42 -2.53 -9.76 8.89
N GLN A 43 -3.84 -9.97 9.07
CA GLN A 43 -4.86 -9.05 8.57
C GLN A 43 -4.71 -7.62 9.12
N ASP A 44 -4.58 -7.46 10.44
CA ASP A 44 -4.43 -6.14 11.07
C ASP A 44 -3.09 -5.48 10.72
N ALA A 45 -2.02 -6.28 10.63
CA ALA A 45 -0.72 -5.81 10.16
C ALA A 45 -0.83 -5.24 8.74
N GLY A 46 -1.47 -5.98 7.82
CA GLY A 46 -1.68 -5.55 6.44
C GLY A 46 -2.49 -4.25 6.36
N VAL A 47 -3.52 -4.07 7.19
CA VAL A 47 -4.30 -2.82 7.22
C VAL A 47 -3.44 -1.65 7.69
N ALA A 48 -2.61 -1.85 8.72
CA ALA A 48 -1.68 -0.81 9.19
C ALA A 48 -0.67 -0.42 8.11
N TYR A 49 -0.08 -1.39 7.41
CA TYR A 49 0.85 -1.14 6.30
C TYR A 49 0.19 -0.44 5.11
N LYS A 50 -1.05 -0.80 4.73
CA LYS A 50 -1.81 -0.04 3.72
C LYS A 50 -2.01 1.41 4.13
N GLN A 51 -2.26 1.67 5.41
CA GLN A 51 -2.40 3.04 5.91
C GLN A 51 -1.06 3.79 5.83
N CYS A 52 0.07 3.18 6.19
CA CYS A 52 1.42 3.74 5.93
C CYS A 52 1.61 4.12 4.47
N GLY A 53 1.35 3.18 3.54
CA GLY A 53 1.48 3.43 2.10
C GLY A 53 0.68 4.65 1.64
N ARG A 54 -0.58 4.79 2.10
CA ARG A 54 -1.43 5.96 1.79
C ARG A 54 -0.93 7.26 2.38
N LEU A 55 -0.21 7.24 3.50
CA LEU A 55 0.41 8.43 4.09
C LEU A 55 1.65 8.83 3.30
N GLU A 56 2.49 7.88 2.93
CA GLU A 56 3.69 8.12 2.11
C GLU A 56 3.34 8.65 0.71
N GLU A 57 2.24 8.19 0.11
CA GLU A 57 1.70 8.78 -1.12
C GLU A 57 1.36 10.27 -0.95
N LYS A 58 0.76 10.66 0.18
CA LYS A 58 0.46 12.07 0.49
C LYS A 58 1.72 12.89 0.75
N LEU A 59 2.78 12.25 1.24
CA LEU A 59 4.10 12.86 1.44
C LEU A 59 4.92 12.96 0.14
N ASN A 60 4.39 12.46 -0.99
CA ASN A 60 5.07 12.35 -2.29
C ASN A 60 6.27 11.40 -2.31
N ASN A 61 6.24 10.34 -1.48
CA ASN A 61 7.25 9.27 -1.44
C ASN A 61 6.67 7.95 -2.01
N PRO A 62 6.41 7.84 -3.33
CA PRO A 62 5.74 6.68 -3.91
C PRO A 62 6.58 5.40 -3.86
N GLU A 63 7.91 5.50 -3.88
CA GLU A 63 8.82 4.35 -3.75
C GLU A 63 8.67 3.69 -2.38
N VAL A 64 8.65 4.51 -1.32
CA VAL A 64 8.43 4.06 0.06
C VAL A 64 7.00 3.53 0.23
N ALA A 65 6.01 4.23 -0.35
CA ALA A 65 4.63 3.76 -0.35
C ALA A 65 4.49 2.38 -1.01
N ALA A 66 5.15 2.14 -2.14
CA ALA A 66 5.10 0.88 -2.85
C ALA A 66 5.74 -0.27 -2.05
N SER A 67 6.83 -0.01 -1.31
CA SER A 67 7.38 -0.98 -0.36
C SER A 67 6.39 -1.34 0.75
N PHE A 68 5.68 -0.37 1.33
CA PHE A 68 4.65 -0.64 2.33
C PHE A 68 3.44 -1.40 1.76
N TYR A 69 3.02 -1.11 0.53
CA TYR A 69 1.98 -1.88 -0.15
C TYR A 69 2.41 -3.32 -0.45
N HIS A 70 3.68 -3.55 -0.77
CA HIS A 70 4.25 -4.89 -0.93
C HIS A 70 4.25 -5.66 0.40
N GLU A 71 4.71 -5.05 1.50
CA GLU A 71 4.66 -5.66 2.83
C GLU A 71 3.23 -5.98 3.30
N ALA A 72 2.29 -5.07 3.01
CA ALA A 72 0.87 -5.32 3.27
C ALA A 72 0.37 -6.54 2.50
N ALA A 73 0.71 -6.64 1.21
CA ALA A 73 0.28 -7.74 0.36
C ALA A 73 0.84 -9.10 0.82
N LEU A 74 2.11 -9.15 1.26
CA LEU A 74 2.70 -10.35 1.87
C LEU A 74 1.97 -10.78 3.16
N CYS A 75 1.46 -9.82 3.95
CA CYS A 75 0.67 -10.13 5.13
C CYS A 75 -0.71 -10.69 4.73
N PHE A 76 -1.35 -10.13 3.71
CA PHE A 76 -2.67 -10.58 3.26
C PHE A 76 -2.64 -11.89 2.48
N GLN A 77 -1.54 -12.23 1.80
CA GLN A 77 -1.42 -13.39 0.92
C GLN A 77 -1.92 -14.72 1.54
N LYS A 78 -1.76 -14.89 2.86
CA LYS A 78 -2.17 -16.11 3.58
C LYS A 78 -3.62 -16.11 4.04
N ASP A 79 -4.19 -14.94 4.30
CA ASP A 79 -5.53 -14.78 4.87
C ASP A 79 -6.56 -14.39 3.81
N ASP A 80 -6.17 -13.49 2.90
CA ASP A 80 -7.00 -12.96 1.82
C ASP A 80 -6.15 -12.63 0.56
N PRO A 81 -6.07 -13.58 -0.39
CA PRO A 81 -5.30 -13.40 -1.63
C PRO A 81 -5.92 -12.34 -2.57
N GLN A 82 -7.23 -12.05 -2.47
CA GLN A 82 -7.87 -11.03 -3.30
C GLN A 82 -7.45 -9.63 -2.85
N GLU A 83 -7.45 -9.39 -1.53
CA GLU A 83 -7.00 -8.13 -0.96
C GLU A 83 -5.49 -7.92 -1.16
N ALA A 84 -4.70 -9.02 -1.11
CA ALA A 84 -3.27 -8.99 -1.44
C ALA A 84 -3.04 -8.53 -2.89
N ALA A 85 -3.75 -9.11 -3.86
CA ALA A 85 -3.65 -8.71 -5.27
C ALA A 85 -3.98 -7.23 -5.49
N ALA A 86 -5.02 -6.71 -4.82
CA ALA A 86 -5.36 -5.28 -4.89
C ALA A 86 -4.23 -4.37 -4.35
N CYS A 87 -3.53 -4.81 -3.30
CA CYS A 87 -2.37 -4.09 -2.75
C CYS A 87 -1.18 -4.10 -3.73
N TYR A 88 -0.88 -5.25 -4.32
CA TYR A 88 0.18 -5.34 -5.34
C TYR A 88 -0.11 -4.47 -6.57
N LEU A 89 -1.35 -4.49 -7.08
CA LEU A 89 -1.74 -3.62 -8.21
C LEU A 89 -1.57 -2.14 -7.89
N SER A 90 -1.85 -1.74 -6.65
CA SER A 90 -1.61 -0.37 -6.17
C SER A 90 -0.11 -0.03 -6.19
N ALA A 91 0.75 -0.95 -5.73
CA ALA A 91 2.20 -0.79 -5.81
C ALA A 91 2.71 -0.71 -7.26
N ILE A 92 2.19 -1.54 -8.16
CA ILE A 92 2.55 -1.56 -9.57
C ILE A 92 2.18 -0.24 -10.25
N ASN A 93 0.99 0.29 -9.98
CA ASN A 93 0.57 1.59 -10.52
C ASN A 93 1.54 2.71 -10.09
N LEU A 94 2.00 2.70 -8.84
CA LEU A 94 2.99 3.65 -8.34
C LEU A 94 4.35 3.52 -9.02
N PHE A 95 4.83 2.29 -9.25
CA PHE A 95 6.09 2.06 -9.98
C PHE A 95 5.99 2.49 -11.46
N CYS A 96 4.85 2.25 -12.10
CA CYS A 96 4.58 2.68 -13.47
C CYS A 96 4.60 4.20 -13.61
N GLN A 97 4.06 4.95 -12.64
CA GLN A 97 4.11 6.42 -12.65
C GLN A 97 5.54 7.00 -12.61
N ARG A 98 6.50 6.24 -12.06
CA ARG A 98 7.91 6.64 -11.99
C ARG A 98 8.78 6.11 -13.13
N GLN A 99 8.18 5.39 -14.09
CA GLN A 99 8.87 4.69 -15.19
C GLN A 99 9.76 3.51 -14.73
N LEU A 100 9.54 2.99 -13.52
CA LEU A 100 10.23 1.78 -13.04
C LEU A 100 9.48 0.52 -13.50
N PHE A 101 9.52 0.24 -14.81
CA PHE A 101 8.80 -0.88 -15.40
C PHE A 101 9.37 -2.26 -15.01
N SER A 102 10.67 -2.34 -14.73
CA SER A 102 11.32 -3.59 -14.35
C SER A 102 10.82 -4.13 -12.99
N THR A 103 10.61 -3.25 -12.01
CA THR A 103 10.08 -3.64 -10.70
C THR A 103 8.58 -3.93 -10.77
N ALA A 104 7.84 -3.16 -11.56
CA ALA A 104 6.42 -3.41 -11.82
C ALA A 104 6.19 -4.80 -12.46
N ALA A 105 6.94 -5.16 -13.50
CA ALA A 105 6.82 -6.46 -14.16
C ALA A 105 7.11 -7.64 -13.22
N ARG A 106 8.11 -7.52 -12.33
CA ARG A 106 8.41 -8.54 -11.34
C ARG A 106 7.26 -8.73 -10.35
N LEU A 107 6.66 -7.63 -9.89
CA LEU A 107 5.51 -7.66 -8.98
C LEU A 107 4.27 -8.26 -9.66
N GLU A 108 4.02 -7.95 -10.94
CA GLU A 108 2.94 -8.55 -11.72
C GLU A 108 3.09 -10.07 -11.85
N CYS A 109 4.30 -10.57 -12.10
CA CYS A 109 4.56 -12.01 -12.12
C CYS A 109 4.26 -12.66 -10.76
N GLU A 110 4.67 -12.02 -9.67
CA GLU A 110 4.40 -12.49 -8.30
C GLU A 110 2.88 -12.59 -8.06
N VAL A 111 2.11 -11.55 -8.40
CA VAL A 111 0.64 -11.57 -8.30
C VAL A 111 0.03 -12.69 -9.15
N ALA A 112 0.49 -12.86 -10.38
CA ALA A 112 -0.03 -13.88 -11.27
C ALA A 112 0.18 -15.29 -10.70
N GLU A 113 1.35 -15.56 -10.11
CA GLU A 113 1.64 -16.83 -9.42
C GLU A 113 0.76 -17.03 -8.19
N LEU A 114 0.52 -15.98 -7.40
CA LEU A 114 -0.39 -16.04 -6.26
C LEU A 114 -1.82 -16.38 -6.68
N MET A 115 -2.34 -15.70 -7.70
CA MET A 115 -3.69 -15.94 -8.22
C MET A 115 -3.84 -17.28 -8.95
N GLN A 116 -2.76 -17.82 -9.51
CA GLN A 116 -2.78 -19.16 -10.12
C GLN A 116 -2.80 -20.26 -9.07
N ASN A 117 -2.06 -20.10 -7.97
CA ASN A 117 -2.07 -21.05 -6.86
C ASN A 117 -3.40 -21.06 -6.09
N ASP A 118 -4.08 -19.91 -6.00
CA ASP A 118 -5.38 -19.79 -5.33
C ASP A 118 -6.56 -20.29 -6.17
N ARG A 119 -6.34 -20.61 -7.46
CA ARG A 119 -7.32 -21.34 -8.27
C ARG A 119 -7.10 -22.85 -8.11
N PRO A 120 -7.83 -23.55 -7.23
CA PRO A 120 -7.85 -25.00 -7.29
C PRO A 120 -8.49 -25.41 -8.61
N LEU A 121 -7.67 -25.85 -9.57
CA LEU A 121 -7.88 -26.92 -10.57
C LEU A 121 -9.32 -27.25 -11.02
N THR A 122 -10.21 -26.28 -11.17
CA THR A 122 -11.60 -26.47 -11.65
C THR A 122 -11.69 -26.49 -13.17
N ARG A 123 -10.60 -26.81 -13.86
CA ARG A 123 -10.57 -27.00 -15.33
C ARG A 123 -10.37 -28.46 -15.74
N LEU A 124 -10.89 -29.39 -14.95
CA LEU A 124 -11.18 -30.75 -15.39
C LEU A 124 -12.67 -31.00 -15.16
N LEU A 125 -13.50 -30.54 -16.09
CA LEU A 125 -14.73 -31.16 -16.62
C LEU A 125 -15.33 -30.22 -17.68
#